data_AF-A0A336KQR0-F1
#
_entry.id   AF-A0A336KQR0-F1
#
_cell.length_a   1.000
_cell.length_b   1.000
_cell.length_c   1.000
_cell.angle_alpha   90.00
_cell.angle_beta   90.00
_cell.angle_gamma   90.00
#
_symmetry.space_group_name_H-M   'P 1'
#
loop_
_entity.id
_entity.type
_entity.pdbx_description
1 polymer ?
#
loop_
_entity_poly.entity_id
_entity_poly.type
_entity_poly.pdbx_seq_one_letter_code
_entity_poly.pdbx_strand_id
1 'polypeptide(L)' 'MLKFICVATTLCLIIAPKLTSAYPSGTNGCTNSCFERNEVCGTDDAAQTRTFSSLCALKSHNCQHGTKYIKTLDGPCP' A
#
# COMPACT_ATOMS: atom_id res chain seq x y z
N MET A 1 9.01 25.94 17.57
CA MET A 1 8.81 25.55 16.16
C MET A 1 10.14 25.13 15.61
N LEU A 2 10.33 23.89 15.15
CA LEU A 2 11.31 23.65 14.10
C LEU A 2 11.02 22.35 13.37
N LYS A 3 11.15 22.45 12.06
CA LYS A 3 10.81 21.47 11.06
C LYS A 3 12.13 21.12 10.37
N PHE A 4 12.22 19.86 9.95
CA PHE A 4 13.03 19.37 8.83
C PHE A 4 14.42 18.75 9.11
N ILE A 5 14.46 17.44 8.79
CA ILE A 5 15.53 16.64 8.14
C ILE A 5 16.82 16.39 8.95
N CYS A 6 17.55 15.29 8.81
CA CYS A 6 17.45 14.03 8.06
C CYS A 6 18.52 13.09 8.66
N VAL A 7 18.60 11.87 8.13
CA VAL A 7 19.85 11.11 7.94
C VAL A 7 20.48 10.47 9.18
N ALA A 8 20.44 9.14 9.12
CA ALA A 8 21.53 8.22 9.40
C ALA A 8 22.56 8.67 10.44
N THR A 9 22.35 8.30 11.70
CA THR A 9 23.43 7.76 12.52
C THR A 9 22.82 6.84 13.57
N THR A 10 23.26 5.59 13.49
CA THR A 10 23.47 4.60 14.54
C THR A 10 22.85 4.82 15.93
N LEU A 11 22.25 3.73 16.41
CA LEU A 11 22.14 3.32 17.81
C LEU A 11 20.87 3.72 18.58
N CYS A 12 19.83 2.90 18.41
CA CYS A 12 18.91 2.60 19.51
C CYS A 12 18.61 1.09 19.51
N LEU A 13 19.47 0.34 20.19
CA LEU A 13 19.17 -0.99 20.70
C LEU A 13 18.17 -0.83 21.86
N ILE A 14 16.87 -0.86 21.57
CA ILE A 14 15.83 -0.97 22.60
C ILE A 14 14.64 -1.79 22.09
N ILE A 15 14.71 -3.08 22.42
CA ILE A 15 13.65 -3.97 22.90
C ILE A 15 12.21 -3.50 22.61
N ALA A 16 11.69 -3.93 21.48
CA ALA A 16 10.36 -4.49 21.38
C ALA A 16 10.46 -5.53 20.26
N PRO A 17 9.86 -6.74 20.37
CA PRO A 17 9.62 -7.55 19.18
C PRO A 17 8.60 -6.75 18.38
N LYS A 18 9.08 -5.79 17.58
CA LYS A 18 8.25 -5.18 16.56
C LYS A 18 7.93 -6.34 15.65
N LEU A 19 6.70 -6.84 15.77
CA LEU A 19 6.02 -7.59 14.74
C LEU A 19 6.41 -6.90 13.43
N THR A 20 7.34 -7.53 12.72
CA THR A 20 7.77 -7.10 11.40
C THR A 20 6.59 -7.41 10.50
N SER A 21 5.58 -6.55 10.55
CA SER A 21 4.58 -6.40 9.49
C SER A 21 4.97 -5.21 8.63
N ALA A 22 6.24 -5.16 8.26
CA ALA A 22 6.58 -4.76 6.92
C ALA A 22 7.30 -5.97 6.35
N TYR A 23 6.56 -6.86 5.67
CA TYR A 23 7.14 -7.52 4.51
C TYR A 23 7.11 -6.43 3.42
N PRO A 24 8.16 -5.61 3.20
CA PRO A 24 8.43 -5.25 1.83
C PRO A 24 8.72 -6.59 1.18
N SER A 25 7.77 -7.12 0.40
CA SER A 25 8.08 -8.22 -0.49
C SER A 25 9.11 -7.65 -1.45
N GLY A 26 10.38 -7.80 -1.07
CA GLY A 26 11.54 -7.36 -1.79
C GLY A 26 11.59 -8.15 -3.08
N THR A 27 10.99 -7.57 -4.10
CA THR A 27 11.38 -7.79 -5.49
C THR A 27 11.31 -6.41 -6.13
N ASN A 28 12.20 -6.11 -7.06
CA ASN A 28 12.17 -4.88 -7.84
C ASN A 28 10.98 -4.87 -8.83
N GLY A 29 9.77 -5.22 -8.39
CA GLY A 29 8.60 -5.51 -9.21
C GLY A 29 7.28 -5.51 -8.41
N CYS A 30 6.16 -5.70 -9.13
CA CYS A 30 4.82 -5.61 -8.56
C CYS A 30 4.39 -6.88 -7.85
N THR A 31 3.71 -6.75 -6.70
CA THR A 31 3.11 -7.88 -5.98
C THR A 31 2.03 -8.52 -6.83
N ASN A 32 2.16 -9.81 -7.19
CA ASN A 32 1.14 -10.54 -7.97
C ASN A 32 0.35 -11.57 -7.13
N SER A 33 0.77 -11.81 -5.90
CA SER A 33 0.18 -12.82 -5.01
C SER A 33 -0.74 -12.14 -4.00
N CYS A 34 -2.02 -12.01 -4.35
CA CYS A 34 -3.06 -11.46 -3.49
C CYS A 34 -4.09 -12.54 -3.16
N PHE A 35 -4.00 -13.11 -1.95
CA PHE A 35 -4.88 -14.20 -1.51
C PHE A 35 -6.10 -13.73 -0.71
N GLU A 36 -6.03 -12.51 -0.15
CA GLU A 36 -7.15 -11.92 0.56
C GLU A 36 -8.27 -11.53 -0.42
N ARG A 37 -9.52 -11.84 -0.06
CA ARG A 37 -10.72 -11.45 -0.81
C ARG A 37 -11.57 -10.53 0.05
N ASN A 38 -11.12 -9.30 0.18
CA ASN A 38 -11.80 -8.23 0.90
C ASN A 38 -11.94 -7.07 -0.08
N GLU A 39 -13.06 -7.04 -0.81
CA GLU A 39 -13.26 -6.06 -1.87
C GLU A 39 -13.07 -4.62 -1.38
N VAL A 40 -12.56 -3.78 -2.26
CA VAL A 40 -12.38 -2.35 -2.00
C VAL A 40 -12.76 -1.53 -3.23
N CYS A 41 -13.30 -0.34 -3.00
CA CYS A 41 -13.46 0.65 -4.07
C CYS A 41 -12.20 1.51 -4.13
N GLY A 42 -11.61 1.62 -5.32
CA GLY A 42 -10.54 2.55 -5.63
C GLY A 42 -11.06 3.71 -6.49
N THR A 43 -10.55 4.91 -6.26
CA THR A 43 -10.84 6.10 -7.06
C THR A 43 -9.54 6.67 -7.61
N ASP A 44 -9.47 6.97 -8.91
CA ASP A 44 -8.32 7.64 -9.53
C ASP A 44 -8.41 9.18 -9.45
N ASP A 45 -7.43 9.85 -10.03
CA ASP A 45 -7.33 11.31 -10.09
C ASP A 45 -8.39 11.97 -10.97
N ALA A 46 -8.97 11.22 -11.92
CA ALA A 46 -10.11 11.65 -12.73
C ALA A 46 -11.47 11.37 -12.03
N ALA A 47 -11.45 10.98 -10.75
CA ALA A 47 -12.61 10.60 -9.96
C ALA A 47 -13.36 9.37 -10.49
N GLN A 48 -12.74 8.54 -11.34
CA GLN A 48 -13.34 7.29 -11.79
C GLN A 48 -13.18 6.23 -10.70
N THR A 49 -14.24 5.48 -10.45
CA THR A 49 -14.27 4.43 -9.43
C THR A 49 -14.12 3.05 -10.06
N ARG A 50 -13.42 2.15 -9.37
CA ARG A 50 -13.28 0.74 -9.76
C ARG A 50 -13.21 -0.16 -8.53
N THR A 51 -13.98 -1.25 -8.55
CA THR A 51 -13.88 -2.31 -7.53
C THR A 51 -12.66 -3.17 -7.77
N PHE A 52 -11.90 -3.43 -6.70
CA PHE A 52 -10.79 -4.38 -6.66
C PHE A 52 -11.11 -5.50 -5.67
N SER A 53 -10.66 -6.72 -5.96
CA SER A 53 -10.90 -7.89 -5.11
C SER A 53 -10.22 -7.82 -3.74
N SER A 54 -9.20 -6.96 -3.61
CA SER A 54 -8.53 -6.62 -2.37
C SER A 54 -7.71 -5.34 -2.46
N LEU A 55 -7.29 -4.82 -1.30
CA LEU A 55 -6.31 -3.74 -1.23
C LEU A 55 -4.96 -4.16 -1.84
N CYS A 56 -4.54 -5.41 -1.65
CA CYS A 56 -3.38 -5.97 -2.37
C CYS A 56 -3.56 -5.87 -3.89
N ALA A 57 -4.71 -6.28 -4.42
CA ALA A 57 -4.99 -6.24 -5.86
C ALA A 57 -4.99 -4.81 -6.41
N LEU A 58 -5.53 -3.84 -5.67
CA LEU A 58 -5.48 -2.42 -6.02
C LEU A 58 -4.03 -1.92 -6.12
N LYS A 59 -3.19 -2.21 -5.12
CA LYS A 59 -1.77 -1.81 -5.12
C LYS A 59 -0.99 -2.50 -6.25
N SER A 60 -1.26 -3.78 -6.48
CA SER A 60 -0.70 -4.55 -7.60
C SER A 60 -1.03 -3.88 -8.93
N HIS A 61 -2.30 -3.54 -9.15
CA HIS A 61 -2.77 -2.87 -10.36
C HIS A 61 -2.05 -1.54 -10.59
N ASN A 62 -1.99 -0.69 -9.55
CA ASN A 62 -1.27 0.59 -9.62
C ASN A 62 0.21 0.41 -9.99
N CYS A 63 0.89 -0.57 -9.41
CA CYS A 63 2.27 -0.86 -9.77
C CYS A 63 2.39 -1.33 -11.23
N GLN A 64 1.57 -2.31 -11.63
CA GLN A 64 1.66 -2.94 -12.95
C GLN A 64 1.32 -1.99 -14.10
N HIS A 65 0.35 -1.09 -13.89
CA HIS A 65 -0.21 -0.24 -14.93
C HIS A 65 0.21 1.23 -14.79
N GLY A 66 0.97 1.59 -13.76
CA GLY A 66 1.32 2.98 -13.47
C GLY A 66 0.13 3.85 -13.07
N THR A 67 -1.00 3.24 -12.70
CA THR A 67 -2.21 3.96 -12.26
C THR A 67 -2.11 4.40 -10.80
N LYS A 68 -3.02 5.28 -10.37
CA LYS A 68 -3.04 5.84 -9.01
C LYS A 68 -4.42 5.78 -8.37
N TYR A 69 -5.05 4.61 -8.38
CA TYR A 69 -6.26 4.39 -7.60
C TYR A 69 -5.97 4.49 -6.10
N ILE A 70 -6.78 5.24 -5.36
CA ILE A 70 -6.74 5.36 -3.91
C ILE A 70 -7.96 4.63 -3.35
N LYS A 71 -7.79 3.79 -2.34
CA LYS A 71 -8.92 3.15 -1.65
C LYS A 71 -9.82 4.23 -1.03
N THR A 72 -11.09 4.25 -1.41
CA THR A 72 -12.10 5.19 -0.89
C THR A 72 -13.20 4.51 -0.07
N LEU A 73 -13.46 3.22 -0.29
CA LEU A 73 -14.47 2.44 0.46
C LEU A 73 -13.99 1.00 0.68
N ASP A 74 -14.39 0.42 1.81
CA ASP A 74 -14.36 -1.04 2.04
C ASP A 74 -15.63 -1.67 1.45
N GLY A 75 -15.47 -2.67 0.58
CA GLY A 75 -16.53 -3.22 -0.27
C GLY A 75 -16.48 -2.71 -1.71
N PRO A 76 -17.44 -3.11 -2.57
CA PRO A 76 -17.49 -2.70 -3.96
C PRO A 76 -17.81 -1.20 -4.12
N CYS A 77 -17.45 -0.63 -5.27
CA CYS A 77 -17.93 0.69 -5.67
C CYS A 77 -19.45 0.69 -5.90
N PRO A 78 -20.14 1.82 -5.67
CA PRO A 78 -21.55 2.00 -6.02
C PRO A 78 -21.79 1.95 -7.53
#